data_AF-A0A3Q8YEP8-F1
#
_entry.id   AF-A0A3Q8YEP8-F1
#
_cell.length_a   1.000
_cell.length_b   1.000
_cell.length_c   1.000
_cell.angle_alpha   90.00
_cell.angle_beta   90.00
_cell.angle_gamma   90.00
#
_symmetry.space_group_name_H-M   'P 1'
#
loop_
_entity.id
_entity.type
_entity.pdbx_description
1 polymer ?
#
loop_
_entity_poly.entity_id
_entity_poly.type
_entity_poly.pdbx_seq_one_letter_code
_entity_poly.pdbx_strand_id
1 'polypeptide(L)'
;MQPQPPDLKRAATTLNDAELYWVLQNGIKMTGMPAFGPTHNQEELWAMVAFVRHLPKMSLAEYEKITEASEGGGHHQAEGEDHGSAASRK
;
A
#
# COMPACT_ATOMS: atom_id res chain seq x y z
N MET A 1 -13.85 1.34 -17.59
CA MET A 1 -13.22 2.52 -16.96
C MET A 1 -12.69 2.10 -15.61
N GLN A 2 -11.40 2.32 -15.32
CA GLN A 2 -10.84 2.15 -13.98
C GLN A 2 -10.87 3.51 -13.27
N PRO A 3 -11.35 3.58 -12.01
CA PRO A 3 -11.28 4.82 -11.25
C PRO A 3 -9.82 5.20 -11.02
N GLN A 4 -9.52 6.50 -11.05
CA GLN A 4 -8.19 6.99 -10.74
C GLN A 4 -7.85 6.66 -9.28
N PRO A 5 -6.61 6.21 -9.00
CA PRO A 5 -6.20 5.95 -7.63
C PRO A 5 -6.25 7.25 -6.81
N PRO A 6 -6.59 7.16 -5.51
CA PRO A 6 -6.59 8.31 -4.63
C PRO A 6 -5.16 8.86 -4.45
N ASP A 7 -5.07 10.17 -4.19
CA ASP A 7 -3.80 10.81 -3.89
C ASP A 7 -3.27 10.36 -2.52
N LEU A 8 -2.11 9.70 -2.53
CA LEU A 8 -1.47 9.16 -1.34
C LEU A 8 -1.07 10.27 -0.35
N LYS A 9 -0.75 11.48 -0.84
CA LYS A 9 -0.45 12.63 0.02
C LYS A 9 -1.66 13.06 0.83
N ARG A 10 -2.88 12.91 0.28
CA ARG A 10 -4.11 13.15 1.02
C ARG A 10 -4.31 12.12 2.11
N ALA A 11 -4.14 10.83 1.79
CA ALA A 11 -4.23 9.75 2.79
C ALA A 11 -3.28 9.99 3.97
N ALA A 12 -2.07 10.47 3.72
CA ALA A 12 -1.08 10.85 4.72
C ALA A 12 -1.49 12.01 5.65
N THR A 13 -2.56 12.76 5.31
CA THR A 13 -3.09 13.85 6.14
C THR A 13 -4.44 13.52 6.78
N THR A 14 -5.23 12.65 6.15
CA THR A 14 -6.59 12.32 6.60
C THR A 14 -6.66 11.12 7.52
N LEU A 15 -5.79 10.12 7.31
CA LEU A 15 -5.76 8.91 8.11
C LEU A 15 -4.74 9.05 9.24
N ASN A 16 -4.96 8.37 10.37
CA ASN A 16 -3.98 8.20 11.44
C ASN A 16 -3.04 7.00 11.16
N ASP A 17 -1.99 6.83 11.96
CA ASP A 17 -0.94 5.82 11.70
C ASP A 17 -1.45 4.39 11.77
N ALA A 18 -2.35 4.11 12.72
CA ALA A 18 -2.97 2.80 12.87
C ALA A 18 -3.92 2.51 11.70
N GLU A 19 -4.64 3.51 11.19
CA GLU A 19 -5.48 3.38 10.00
C GLU A 19 -4.64 3.10 8.74
N LEU A 20 -3.53 3.83 8.54
CA LEU A 20 -2.60 3.58 7.45
C LEU A 20 -2.02 2.16 7.52
N TYR A 21 -1.58 1.73 8.71
CA TYR A 21 -1.11 0.37 8.94
C TYR A 21 -2.18 -0.66 8.61
N TRP A 22 -3.41 -0.46 9.07
CA TRP A 22 -4.51 -1.39 8.84
C TRP A 22 -4.83 -1.53 7.35
N VAL A 23 -4.86 -0.41 6.63
CA VAL A 23 -5.08 -0.34 5.18
C VAL A 23 -3.99 -1.10 4.41
N LEU A 24 -2.72 -0.88 4.77
CA LEU A 24 -1.58 -1.59 4.14
C LEU A 24 -1.60 -3.09 4.47
N GLN A 25 -1.89 -3.45 5.72
CA GLN A 25 -1.93 -4.84 6.17
C GLN A 25 -3.06 -5.64 5.51
N ASN A 26 -4.26 -5.05 5.37
CA ASN A 26 -5.49 -5.79 5.03
C ASN A 26 -6.04 -5.50 3.64
N GLY A 27 -5.60 -4.43 2.98
CA GLY A 27 -6.25 -3.96 1.77
C GLY A 27 -7.63 -3.35 2.05
N ILE A 28 -8.36 -2.99 0.98
CA ILE A 28 -9.77 -2.58 1.07
C ILE A 28 -10.55 -3.47 0.10
N LYS A 29 -11.44 -4.30 0.65
CA LYS A 29 -12.28 -5.21 -0.14
C LYS A 29 -13.11 -4.43 -1.18
N MET A 30 -13.33 -5.05 -2.34
CA MET A 30 -14.07 -4.46 -3.47
C MET A 30 -13.45 -3.18 -4.05
N THR A 31 -12.17 -2.93 -3.76
CA THR A 31 -11.37 -1.88 -4.39
C THR A 31 -10.19 -2.51 -5.12
N GLY A 32 -9.49 -1.72 -5.93
CA GLY A 32 -8.22 -2.13 -6.53
C GLY A 32 -7.03 -2.07 -5.57
N MET A 33 -7.24 -1.91 -4.26
CA MET A 33 -6.17 -1.77 -3.26
C MET A 33 -5.89 -3.11 -2.57
N PRO A 34 -4.75 -3.77 -2.87
CA PRO A 34 -4.40 -5.08 -2.31
C PRO A 34 -3.95 -4.99 -0.85
N ALA A 35 -3.89 -6.15 -0.19
CA ALA A 35 -3.26 -6.31 1.10
C ALA A 35 -1.75 -6.57 0.93
N PHE A 36 -0.90 -5.85 1.65
CA PHE A 36 0.55 -6.11 1.71
C PHE A 36 0.96 -6.94 2.92
N GLY A 37 0.03 -7.18 3.84
CA GLY A 37 0.22 -8.08 4.97
C GLY A 37 0.74 -9.49 4.67
N PRO A 38 0.27 -10.15 3.59
CA PRO A 38 0.78 -11.48 3.22
C PRO A 38 2.21 -11.46 2.66
N THR A 39 2.68 -10.31 2.15
CA THR A 39 3.96 -10.19 1.43
C THR A 39 5.03 -9.46 2.23
N HIS A 40 4.66 -8.71 3.26
CA HIS A 40 5.56 -7.88 4.06
C HIS A 40 5.36 -8.13 5.55
N ASN A 41 6.45 -8.08 6.30
CA ASN A 41 6.42 -8.18 7.75
C ASN A 41 5.98 -6.85 8.41
N GLN A 42 5.75 -6.88 9.72
CA GLN A 42 5.26 -5.70 10.46
C GLN A 42 6.23 -4.50 10.38
N GLU A 43 7.54 -4.73 10.40
CA GLU A 43 8.55 -3.67 10.35
C GLU A 43 8.53 -2.96 8.99
N GLU A 44 8.42 -3.73 7.90
CA GLU A 44 8.27 -3.23 6.54
C GLU A 44 6.98 -2.42 6.37
N LEU A 45 5.86 -2.91 6.93
CA LEU A 45 4.59 -2.17 6.91
C LEU A 45 4.69 -0.85 7.66
N TRP A 46 5.35 -0.82 8.82
CA TRP A 46 5.61 0.43 9.54
C TRP A 46 6.55 1.38 8.80
N ALA A 47 7.56 0.85 8.09
CA ALA A 47 8.41 1.65 7.22
C ALA A 47 7.61 2.30 6.08
N MET A 48 6.65 1.57 5.50
CA MET A 48 5.70 2.14 4.52
C MET A 48 4.83 3.24 5.13
N VAL A 49 4.30 3.04 6.35
CA VAL A 49 3.52 4.08 7.05
C VAL A 49 4.37 5.34 7.25
N ALA A 50 5.62 5.19 7.71
CA ALA A 50 6.54 6.30 7.91
C ALA A 50 6.85 7.04 6.59
N PHE A 51 7.05 6.30 5.50
CA PHE A 51 7.24 6.87 4.17
C PHE A 51 6.02 7.68 3.72
N VAL A 52 4.81 7.10 3.82
CA VAL A 52 3.56 7.78 3.46
C VAL A 52 3.39 9.06 4.27
N ARG A 53 3.77 9.06 5.56
CA ARG A 53 3.72 10.24 6.43
C ARG A 53 4.68 11.34 6.04
N HIS A 54 5.87 10.98 5.58
CA HIS A 54 6.88 11.95 5.19
C HIS A 54 6.62 12.53 3.80
N LEU A 55 5.92 11.78 2.93
CA LEU A 55 5.66 12.13 1.53
C LEU A 55 5.12 13.56 1.28
N PRO A 56 4.17 14.12 2.06
CA PRO A 56 3.69 15.49 1.84
C PRO A 56 4.74 16.58 2.10
N LYS A 57 5.77 16.28 2.90
CA LYS A 57 6.84 17.21 3.30
C LYS A 57 8.13 16.97 2.51
N MET A 58 8.23 15.83 1.82
CA MET A 58 9.41 15.41 1.09
C MET A 58 9.64 16.26 -0.16
N SER A 59 10.90 16.64 -0.38
CA SER A 59 11.32 17.30 -1.63
C SER A 59 11.58 16.27 -2.74
N LEU A 60 11.58 16.71 -4.00
CA LEU A 60 11.89 15.82 -5.13
C LEU A 60 13.27 15.16 -5.00
N ALA A 61 14.30 15.93 -4.63
CA ALA A 61 15.65 15.42 -4.46
C ALA A 61 15.76 14.38 -3.33
N GLU A 62 14.97 14.52 -2.27
CA GLU A 62 14.91 13.55 -1.18
C GLU A 62 14.22 12.26 -1.61
N TYR A 63 13.15 12.37 -2.40
CA TYR A 63 12.47 11.22 -3.00
C TYR A 63 13.41 10.44 -3.92
N GLU A 64 14.11 11.14 -4.82
CA GLU A 64 15.08 10.55 -5.76
C GLU A 64 16.16 9.77 -5.01
N LYS A 65 16.73 10.35 -3.94
CA LYS A 65 17.74 9.70 -3.11
C LYS A 65 17.24 8.39 -2.47
N ILE A 66 15.99 8.37 -2.01
CA ILE A 66 15.38 7.17 -1.42
C ILE A 66 15.17 6.10 -2.50
N THR A 67 14.69 6.50 -3.68
CA THR A 67 14.46 5.55 -4.78
C THR A 67 15.75 4.97 -5.36
N GLU A 68 16.80 5.78 -5.52
CA GLU A 68 18.12 5.33 -5.98
C GLU A 68 18.75 4.34 -4.99
N ALA A 69 18.58 4.57 -3.68
CA ALA A 69 19.01 3.62 -2.66
C ALA A 69 18.24 2.29 -2.69
N SER A 70 17.08 2.24 -3.38
CA SER A 70 16.15 1.12 -3.39
C SER A 70 16.21 0.27 -4.67
N GLU A 71 16.93 0.68 -5.72
CA GLU A 71 16.97 0.02 -7.04
C GLU A 71 17.56 -1.42 -7.06
N GLY A 72 17.85 -2.01 -5.89
CA GLY A 72 18.23 -3.42 -5.72
C GLY A 72 17.12 -4.38 -5.27
N GLY A 73 15.90 -3.90 -4.94
CA GLY A 73 14.81 -4.70 -4.39
C GLY A 73 13.68 -4.96 -5.40
N GLY A 74 13.62 -6.17 -5.96
CA GLY A 74 12.70 -6.55 -7.03
C GLY A 74 11.21 -6.41 -6.70
N HIS A 75 10.44 -6.00 -7.71
CA HIS A 75 8.98 -5.96 -7.69
C HIS A 75 8.42 -7.39 -7.61
N HIS A 76 7.98 -7.83 -6.42
CA HIS A 76 7.17 -9.03 -6.29
C HIS A 76 5.76 -8.74 -6.82
N GLN A 77 5.55 -9.13 -8.08
CA GLN A 77 4.23 -9.27 -8.69
C GLN A 77 3.52 -10.45 -8.01
N ALA A 78 2.63 -10.15 -7.06
CA ALA A 78 1.72 -11.16 -6.52
C ALA A 78 0.67 -11.49 -7.59
N GLU A 79 0.70 -12.73 -8.03
CA GLU A 79 -0.20 -13.35 -9.00
C GLU A 79 -1.63 -13.35 -8.46
N GLY A 80 -2.62 -13.18 -9.34
CA GLY A 80 -4.03 -13.07 -8.97
C GLY A 80 -4.58 -14.35 -8.36
N GLU A 81 -4.87 -14.31 -7.06
CA GLU A 81 -5.64 -15.35 -6.36
C GLU A 81 -7.13 -15.01 -6.40
N ASP A 82 -7.83 -15.72 -7.30
CA ASP A 82 -9.27 -15.85 -7.41
C ASP A 82 -9.88 -16.35 -6.09
N HIS A 83 -10.61 -15.47 -5.39
CA HIS A 83 -11.45 -15.86 -4.27
C HIS A 83 -12.82 -15.19 -4.38
N GLY A 84 -13.76 -15.86 -5.03
CA GLY A 84 -15.17 -15.48 -4.89
C GLY A 84 -16.16 -16.20 -5.80
N SER A 85 -16.57 -17.42 -5.45
CA SER A 85 -17.98 -17.78 -5.64
C SER A 85 -18.47 -18.73 -4.54
N ALA A 86 -18.98 -18.13 -3.47
CA ALA A 86 -19.93 -18.79 -2.59
C ALA A 86 -21.32 -18.72 -3.26
N ALA A 87 -21.75 -19.83 -3.84
CA ALA A 87 -23.12 -20.15 -4.22
C ALA A 87 -23.24 -21.68 -4.22
N SER A 88 -24.30 -22.35 -3.83
CA SER A 88 -25.58 -22.02 -3.21
C SER A 88 -26.24 -23.40 -3.04
N ARG A 89 -26.79 -23.67 -1.85
CA ARG A 89 -27.96 -24.53 -1.57
C ARG A 89 -28.06 -25.98 -2.12
N LYS A 90 -28.53 -26.81 -1.17
CA LYS A 90 -29.29 -28.07 -1.24
C LYS A 90 -28.50 -29.36 -1.32
#